data_AF-A0A7S1ZND9-F1
#
_entry.id   AF-A0A7S1ZND9-F1
#
_cell.length_a   1.000
_cell.length_b   1.000
_cell.length_c   1.000
_cell.angle_alpha   90.00
_cell.angle_beta   90.00
_cell.angle_gamma   90.00
#
_symmetry.space_group_name_H-M   'P 1'
#
loop_
_entity.id
_entity.type
_entity.pdbx_description
1 polymer ?
#
loop_
_entity_poly.entity_id
_entity_poly.type
_entity_poly.pdbx_seq_one_letter_code
_entity_poly.pdbx_strand_id
1 'polypeptide(L)'
;GDQRWWVRFMAQHSALAYYVVLCGLWAVSPSLSYKFSEMLETHAVDTYGQFLDENEELLKDLPPSLAAVEYYSFGASDPFFGEYQTTAMAKGGEIRQPGDNMRSLYDVFLAIRADEGDHVSTMKACLDPNVAVNSPSLEKRVLTGVALAATFGYLLSTGDIGDMDGVENIVDGMAEMLDGTVEDGTTSALNALIDNMFGFGEEAAAAGTALEEE
;
A
#
# COMPACT_ATOMS: atom_id res chain seq x y z
N GLY A 1 -24.48 -0.35 19.27
CA GLY A 1 -25.20 -1.48 19.91
C GLY A 1 -24.37 -2.21 20.96
N ASP A 2 -23.48 -1.53 21.68
CA ASP A 2 -22.54 -2.17 22.63
C ASP A 2 -23.03 -2.15 24.10
N GLN A 3 -24.17 -1.52 24.36
CA GLN A 3 -24.61 -1.19 25.73
C GLN A 3 -24.96 -2.43 26.57
N ARG A 4 -25.23 -3.57 25.93
CA ARG A 4 -25.57 -4.83 26.62
C ARG A 4 -24.31 -5.63 26.89
N TRP A 5 -24.09 -6.01 28.15
CA TRP A 5 -22.89 -6.75 28.59
C TRP A 5 -22.66 -8.04 27.79
N TRP A 6 -23.72 -8.77 27.44
CA TRP A 6 -23.60 -10.03 26.71
C TRP A 6 -23.14 -9.83 25.26
N VAL A 7 -23.49 -8.70 24.63
CA VAL A 7 -23.01 -8.35 23.28
C VAL A 7 -21.51 -8.13 23.34
N ARG A 8 -21.03 -7.40 24.35
CA ARG A 8 -19.59 -7.18 24.57
C ARG A 8 -18.85 -8.49 24.86
N PHE A 9 -19.43 -9.34 25.69
CA PHE A 9 -18.90 -10.67 26.00
C PHE A 9 -18.76 -11.51 24.72
N MET A 10 -19.83 -11.63 23.93
CA MET A 10 -19.81 -12.42 22.69
C MET A 10 -18.84 -11.84 21.66
N ALA A 11 -18.79 -10.50 21.50
CA ALA A 11 -17.86 -9.85 20.58
C ALA A 11 -16.39 -10.14 20.94
N GLN A 12 -16.02 -10.01 22.22
CA GLN A 12 -14.65 -10.26 22.67
C GLN A 12 -14.22 -11.71 22.49
N HIS A 13 -15.08 -12.67 22.85
CA HIS A 13 -14.74 -14.09 22.76
C HIS A 13 -14.77 -14.61 21.32
N SER A 14 -15.70 -14.11 20.50
CA SER A 14 -15.72 -14.42 19.06
C SER A 14 -14.49 -13.86 18.36
N ALA A 15 -14.04 -12.64 18.69
CA ALA A 15 -12.81 -12.07 18.13
C ALA A 15 -11.57 -12.94 18.47
N LEU A 16 -11.44 -13.41 19.72
CA LEU A 16 -10.35 -14.30 20.10
C LEU A 16 -10.41 -15.64 19.37
N ALA A 17 -11.60 -16.26 19.31
CA ALA A 17 -11.79 -17.51 18.58
C ALA A 17 -11.47 -17.35 17.09
N TYR A 18 -11.94 -16.27 16.47
CA TYR A 18 -11.69 -15.93 15.08
C TYR A 18 -10.19 -15.76 14.81
N TYR A 19 -9.47 -15.01 15.65
CA TYR A 19 -8.02 -14.84 15.55
C TYR A 19 -7.27 -16.18 15.58
N VAL A 20 -7.57 -17.05 16.56
CA VAL A 20 -6.90 -18.36 16.68
C VAL A 20 -7.19 -19.25 15.47
N VAL A 21 -8.43 -19.24 14.97
CA VAL A 21 -8.83 -19.99 13.77
C VAL A 21 -8.09 -19.48 12.54
N LEU A 22 -8.01 -18.16 12.31
CA LEU A 22 -7.28 -17.58 11.19
C LEU A 22 -5.78 -17.92 11.24
N CYS A 23 -5.14 -17.80 12.40
CA CYS A 23 -3.74 -18.19 12.55
C CYS A 23 -3.52 -19.68 12.25
N GLY A 24 -4.43 -20.54 12.70
CA GLY A 24 -4.39 -21.97 12.41
C GLY A 24 -4.59 -22.27 10.91
N LEU A 25 -5.58 -21.64 10.27
CA LEU A 25 -5.86 -21.79 8.84
C LEU A 25 -4.66 -21.31 8.01
N TRP A 26 -4.09 -20.15 8.34
CA TRP A 26 -2.92 -19.62 7.65
C TRP A 26 -1.69 -20.51 7.82
N ALA A 27 -1.45 -21.03 9.03
CA ALA A 27 -0.33 -21.94 9.30
C ALA A 27 -0.45 -23.27 8.52
N VAL A 28 -1.68 -23.74 8.26
CA VAL A 28 -1.93 -24.93 7.43
C VAL A 28 -1.82 -24.60 5.94
N SER A 29 -2.45 -23.51 5.50
CA SER A 29 -2.44 -23.05 4.12
C SER A 29 -2.77 -21.56 4.03
N PRO A 30 -1.81 -20.72 3.60
CA PRO A 30 -2.07 -19.30 3.36
C PRO A 30 -3.18 -19.08 2.34
N SER A 31 -3.21 -19.87 1.26
CA SER A 31 -4.24 -19.78 0.21
C SER A 31 -5.65 -20.06 0.75
N LEU A 32 -5.80 -20.98 1.71
CA LEU A 32 -7.10 -21.24 2.34
C LEU A 32 -7.56 -20.03 3.17
N SER A 33 -6.63 -19.39 3.89
CA SER A 33 -6.91 -18.19 4.67
C SER A 33 -7.35 -17.02 3.77
N TYR A 34 -6.61 -16.74 2.69
CA TYR A 34 -6.97 -15.68 1.75
C TYR A 34 -8.30 -15.95 1.05
N LYS A 35 -8.58 -17.20 0.66
CA LYS A 35 -9.86 -17.56 0.06
C LYS A 35 -11.03 -17.42 1.03
N PHE A 36 -10.81 -17.77 2.30
CA PHE A 36 -11.80 -17.55 3.35
C PHE A 36 -12.09 -16.06 3.56
N SER A 37 -11.05 -15.23 3.66
CA SER A 37 -11.21 -13.77 3.75
C SER A 37 -11.94 -13.21 2.53
N GLU A 38 -11.57 -13.60 1.30
CA GLU A 38 -12.27 -13.15 0.07
C GLU A 38 -13.79 -13.42 0.14
N MET A 39 -14.22 -14.60 0.59
CA MET A 39 -15.64 -14.92 0.72
C MET A 39 -16.33 -14.08 1.78
N LEU A 40 -15.64 -13.80 2.89
CA LEU A 40 -16.16 -12.95 3.97
C LEU A 40 -16.37 -11.52 3.47
N GLU A 41 -15.38 -10.94 2.79
CA GLU A 41 -15.50 -9.58 2.25
C GLU A 41 -16.54 -9.51 1.14
N THR A 42 -16.65 -10.55 0.29
CA THR A 42 -17.72 -10.61 -0.74
C THR A 42 -19.10 -10.58 -0.08
N HIS A 43 -19.27 -11.33 1.01
CA HIS A 43 -20.51 -11.30 1.78
C HIS A 43 -20.76 -9.95 2.46
N ALA A 44 -19.71 -9.26 2.90
CA ALA A 44 -19.82 -7.90 3.45
C ALA A 44 -20.29 -6.89 2.38
N VAL A 45 -19.73 -6.93 1.16
CA VAL A 45 -20.15 -6.10 0.03
C VAL A 45 -21.64 -6.29 -0.27
N ASP A 46 -22.11 -7.54 -0.30
CA ASP A 46 -23.52 -7.87 -0.52
C ASP A 46 -24.41 -7.36 0.62
N THR A 47 -23.97 -7.56 1.86
CA THR A 47 -24.70 -7.13 3.07
C THR A 47 -24.87 -5.61 3.11
N TYR A 48 -23.79 -4.86 2.85
CA TYR A 48 -23.86 -3.40 2.79
C TYR A 48 -24.65 -2.91 1.58
N GLY A 49 -24.56 -3.60 0.44
CA GLY A 49 -25.40 -3.32 -0.74
C GLY A 49 -26.88 -3.44 -0.42
N GLN A 50 -27.30 -4.56 0.15
CA GLN A 50 -28.68 -4.77 0.57
C GLN A 50 -29.12 -3.73 1.61
N PHE A 51 -28.27 -3.43 2.60
CA PHE A 51 -28.60 -2.45 3.64
C PHE A 51 -28.81 -1.04 3.07
N LEU A 52 -27.98 -0.62 2.11
CA LEU A 52 -28.11 0.65 1.41
C LEU A 52 -29.41 0.72 0.62
N ASP A 53 -29.73 -0.33 -0.14
CA ASP A 53 -30.94 -0.38 -0.97
C ASP A 53 -32.22 -0.36 -0.12
N GLU A 54 -32.23 -1.07 1.01
CA GLU A 54 -33.40 -1.16 1.90
C GLU A 54 -33.63 0.10 2.75
N ASN A 55 -32.58 0.90 3.01
CA ASN A 55 -32.63 2.02 3.96
C ASN A 55 -32.22 3.36 3.33
N GLU A 56 -32.17 3.47 2.00
CA GLU A 56 -31.63 4.63 1.28
C GLU A 56 -32.22 5.97 1.77
N GLU A 57 -33.55 6.08 1.84
CA GLU A 57 -34.23 7.32 2.26
C GLU A 57 -33.86 7.72 3.70
N LEU A 58 -33.83 6.74 4.62
CA LEU A 58 -33.50 6.98 6.02
C LEU A 58 -32.03 7.38 6.19
N LEU A 59 -31.13 6.70 5.49
CA LEU A 59 -29.70 6.95 5.59
C LEU A 59 -29.29 8.30 5.02
N LYS A 60 -30.03 8.81 4.02
CA LYS A 60 -29.81 10.15 3.45
C LYS A 60 -30.24 11.28 4.39
N ASP A 61 -31.21 11.03 5.28
CA ASP A 61 -31.66 12.01 6.28
C ASP A 61 -30.75 12.05 7.52
N LEU A 62 -30.07 10.94 7.82
CA LEU A 62 -29.21 10.84 9.00
C LEU A 62 -27.83 11.49 8.76
N PRO A 63 -27.32 12.27 9.73
CA PRO A 63 -26.00 12.84 9.63
C PRO A 63 -24.92 11.75 9.72
N PRO A 64 -23.77 11.93 9.06
CA PRO A 64 -22.63 11.02 9.17
C PRO A 64 -22.03 11.10 10.58
N SER A 65 -21.35 10.03 11.01
CA SER A 65 -20.62 10.03 12.27
C SER A 65 -19.34 10.86 12.15
N LEU A 66 -18.95 11.55 13.24
CA LEU A 66 -17.75 12.39 13.24
C LEU A 66 -16.48 11.62 12.86
N ALA A 67 -16.34 10.39 13.36
CA ALA A 67 -15.21 9.52 13.06
C ALA A 67 -15.13 9.17 11.56
N ALA A 68 -16.28 8.92 10.92
CA ALA A 68 -16.31 8.65 9.48
C ALA A 68 -15.93 9.89 8.66
N VAL A 69 -16.42 11.08 9.04
CA VAL A 69 -16.04 12.33 8.38
C VAL A 69 -14.52 12.57 8.53
N GLU A 70 -13.97 12.37 9.73
CA GLU A 70 -12.53 12.49 9.99
C GLU A 70 -11.69 11.57 9.10
N TYR A 71 -12.07 10.29 9.02
CA TYR A 71 -11.37 9.31 8.21
C TYR A 71 -11.53 9.58 6.70
N TYR A 72 -12.76 9.69 6.22
CA TYR A 72 -13.06 9.70 4.79
C TYR A 72 -12.99 11.08 4.13
N SER A 73 -13.17 12.17 4.87
CA SER A 73 -13.25 13.53 4.29
C SER A 73 -11.99 14.34 4.52
N PHE A 74 -11.36 14.20 5.69
CA PHE A 74 -10.17 15.00 6.00
C PHE A 74 -8.88 14.29 5.65
N GLY A 75 -8.86 12.95 5.59
CA GLY A 75 -7.66 12.16 5.29
C GLY A 75 -6.51 12.43 6.27
N ALA A 76 -6.79 13.18 7.33
CA ALA A 76 -5.83 13.72 8.27
C ALA A 76 -5.33 12.64 9.22
N SER A 77 -6.03 11.51 9.30
CA SER A 77 -5.74 10.42 10.22
C SER A 77 -4.95 9.27 9.61
N ASP A 78 -4.93 9.09 8.28
CA ASP A 78 -4.27 7.92 7.67
C ASP A 78 -3.44 8.28 6.41
N PRO A 79 -2.10 8.33 6.55
CA PRO A 79 -1.18 8.50 5.41
C PRO A 79 -1.31 7.43 4.32
N PHE A 80 -1.94 6.29 4.64
CA PHE A 80 -2.09 5.14 3.76
C PHE A 80 -3.49 5.06 3.13
N PHE A 81 -4.37 6.06 3.33
CA PHE A 81 -5.75 6.05 2.81
C PHE A 81 -5.85 5.77 1.31
N GLY A 82 -4.92 6.30 0.51
CA GLY A 82 -4.85 6.02 -0.93
C GLY A 82 -4.31 4.63 -1.28
N GLU A 83 -3.55 3.99 -0.38
CA GLU A 83 -2.92 2.68 -0.60
C GLU A 83 -3.89 1.52 -0.45
N TYR A 84 -4.95 1.69 0.35
CA TYR A 84 -5.97 0.67 0.56
C TYR A 84 -7.00 0.59 -0.59
N GLN A 85 -6.97 1.56 -1.52
CA GLN A 85 -7.86 1.61 -2.68
C GLN A 85 -7.30 0.81 -3.85
N THR A 86 -7.09 -0.48 -3.61
CA THR A 86 -6.30 -1.34 -4.51
C THR A 86 -6.94 -1.48 -5.90
N THR A 87 -8.27 -1.42 -6.03
CA THR A 87 -8.91 -1.46 -7.34
C THR A 87 -8.62 -0.20 -8.16
N ALA A 88 -8.63 0.98 -7.53
CA ALA A 88 -8.29 2.23 -8.19
C ALA A 88 -6.81 2.25 -8.59
N MET A 89 -5.92 1.83 -7.69
CA MET A 89 -4.48 1.76 -7.99
C MET A 89 -4.15 0.78 -9.12
N ALA A 90 -4.73 -0.42 -9.09
CA ALA A 90 -4.45 -1.46 -10.07
C ALA A 90 -5.00 -1.14 -11.48
N LYS A 91 -6.05 -0.32 -11.57
CA LYS A 91 -6.70 0.04 -12.85
C LYS A 91 -6.33 1.43 -13.36
N GLY A 92 -5.42 2.14 -12.68
CA GLY A 92 -5.12 3.54 -12.99
C GLY A 92 -6.34 4.46 -12.84
N GLY A 93 -7.28 4.09 -11.97
CA GLY A 93 -8.49 4.86 -11.70
C GLY A 93 -8.22 6.02 -10.74
N GLU A 94 -9.17 6.93 -10.63
CA GLU A 94 -9.10 8.02 -9.66
C GLU A 94 -9.16 7.43 -8.23
N ILE A 95 -8.08 7.63 -7.47
CA ILE A 95 -8.07 7.35 -6.04
C ILE A 95 -9.03 8.34 -5.39
N ARG A 96 -10.01 7.82 -4.66
CA ARG A 96 -10.94 8.59 -3.84
C ARG A 96 -10.13 9.51 -2.94
N GLN A 97 -10.23 10.81 -3.20
CA GLN A 97 -9.48 11.81 -2.45
C GLN A 97 -10.20 12.09 -1.12
N PRO A 98 -9.45 12.31 -0.03
CA PRO A 98 -10.04 12.92 1.15
C PRO A 98 -10.58 14.31 0.79
N GLY A 99 -11.90 14.50 0.87
CA GLY A 99 -12.54 15.79 0.58
C GLY A 99 -13.94 15.68 -0.03
N ASP A 100 -14.32 14.50 -0.51
CA ASP A 100 -15.71 14.22 -0.86
C ASP A 100 -16.55 14.23 0.41
N ASN A 101 -17.26 15.34 0.60
CA ASN A 101 -18.05 15.62 1.79
C ASN A 101 -18.94 14.40 2.11
N MET A 102 -18.61 13.69 3.18
CA MET A 102 -19.56 12.80 3.85
C MET A 102 -20.71 13.70 4.33
N ARG A 103 -21.83 13.70 3.60
CA ARG A 103 -22.98 14.58 3.88
C ARG A 103 -24.07 13.86 4.65
N SER A 104 -24.13 12.55 4.49
CA SER A 104 -25.13 11.69 5.08
C SER A 104 -24.52 10.37 5.54
N LEU A 105 -25.27 9.63 6.36
CA LEU A 105 -24.90 8.28 6.74
C LEU A 105 -24.92 7.32 5.54
N TYR A 106 -25.71 7.63 4.51
CA TYR A 106 -25.70 6.90 3.24
C TYR A 106 -24.32 6.95 2.58
N ASP A 107 -23.69 8.14 2.51
CA ASP A 107 -22.37 8.30 1.92
C ASP A 107 -21.30 7.49 2.66
N VAL A 108 -21.46 7.37 4.00
CA VAL A 108 -20.56 6.58 4.84
C VAL A 108 -20.69 5.09 4.52
N PHE A 109 -21.92 4.54 4.48
CA PHE A 109 -22.10 3.13 4.15
C PHE A 109 -21.73 2.81 2.70
N LEU A 110 -21.90 3.76 1.79
CA LEU A 110 -21.44 3.62 0.41
C LEU A 110 -19.90 3.54 0.35
N ALA A 111 -19.20 4.37 1.11
CA ALA A 111 -17.75 4.31 1.24
C ALA A 111 -17.28 2.99 1.87
N ILE A 112 -17.90 2.55 2.98
CA ILE A 112 -17.58 1.26 3.61
C ILE A 112 -17.75 0.11 2.61
N ARG A 113 -18.87 0.07 1.85
CA ARG A 113 -19.08 -0.95 0.82
C ARG A 113 -17.98 -0.95 -0.25
N ALA A 114 -17.50 0.24 -0.64
CA ALA A 114 -16.42 0.37 -1.61
C ALA A 114 -15.10 -0.20 -1.04
N ASP A 115 -14.78 0.12 0.21
CA ASP A 115 -13.61 -0.41 0.92
C ASP A 115 -13.67 -1.95 0.99
N GLU A 116 -14.82 -2.54 1.32
CA GLU A 116 -14.96 -4.01 1.30
C GLU A 116 -14.76 -4.60 -0.11
N GLY A 117 -15.14 -3.85 -1.16
CA GLY A 117 -14.86 -4.21 -2.54
C GLY A 117 -13.36 -4.23 -2.86
N ASP A 118 -12.61 -3.26 -2.33
CA ASP A 118 -11.15 -3.22 -2.43
C ASP A 118 -10.50 -4.34 -1.60
N HIS A 119 -11.05 -4.69 -0.44
CA HIS A 119 -10.62 -5.87 0.32
C HIS A 119 -10.80 -7.16 -0.49
N VAL A 120 -11.94 -7.36 -1.17
CA VAL A 120 -12.15 -8.50 -2.07
C VAL A 120 -11.09 -8.56 -3.16
N SER A 121 -10.81 -7.44 -3.84
CA SER A 121 -9.79 -7.36 -4.88
C SER A 121 -8.40 -7.70 -4.33
N THR A 122 -8.07 -7.19 -3.15
CA THR A 122 -6.79 -7.44 -2.48
C THR A 122 -6.62 -8.91 -2.11
N MET A 123 -7.67 -9.54 -1.54
CA MET A 123 -7.61 -10.97 -1.19
C MET A 123 -7.46 -11.86 -2.43
N LYS A 124 -8.06 -11.48 -3.56
CA LYS A 124 -7.84 -12.16 -4.86
C LYS A 124 -6.41 -12.02 -5.35
N ALA A 125 -5.81 -10.84 -5.22
CA ALA A 125 -4.40 -10.64 -5.57
C ALA A 125 -3.47 -11.52 -4.71
N CYS A 126 -3.73 -11.64 -3.40
CA CYS A 126 -2.97 -12.54 -2.52
C CYS A 126 -3.10 -14.03 -2.87
N LEU A 127 -4.11 -14.43 -3.64
CA LEU A 127 -4.28 -15.80 -4.12
C LEU A 127 -3.52 -16.08 -5.42
N ASP A 128 -3.19 -15.06 -6.20
CA ASP A 128 -2.49 -15.21 -7.48
C ASP A 128 -0.97 -15.17 -7.26
N PRO A 129 -0.25 -16.28 -7.49
CA PRO A 129 1.21 -16.31 -7.33
C PRO A 129 1.96 -15.43 -8.34
N ASN A 130 1.30 -14.96 -9.41
CA ASN A 130 1.91 -14.13 -10.45
C ASN A 130 1.72 -12.63 -10.21
N VAL A 131 0.99 -12.23 -9.17
CA VAL A 131 0.74 -10.83 -8.84
C VAL A 131 1.66 -10.42 -7.70
N ALA A 132 2.49 -9.40 -7.94
CA ALA A 132 3.26 -8.77 -6.87
C ALA A 132 2.29 -8.05 -5.91
N VAL A 133 2.30 -8.43 -4.64
CA VAL A 133 1.41 -7.88 -3.58
C VAL A 133 2.12 -6.84 -2.71
N ASN A 134 3.15 -6.19 -3.25
CA ASN A 134 3.91 -5.17 -2.52
C ASN A 134 3.11 -3.87 -2.42
N SER A 135 3.30 -3.10 -1.34
CA SER A 135 2.68 -1.78 -1.26
C SER A 135 3.44 -0.78 -2.16
N PRO A 136 2.73 0.03 -2.96
CA PRO A 136 3.36 1.03 -3.84
C PRO A 136 4.20 2.06 -3.08
N SER A 137 3.90 2.31 -1.80
CA SER A 137 4.69 3.20 -0.94
C SER A 137 5.99 2.56 -0.45
N LEU A 138 6.04 1.25 -0.26
CA LEU A 138 7.27 0.55 0.09
C LEU A 138 8.24 0.58 -1.08
N GLU A 139 7.74 0.35 -2.30
CA GLU A 139 8.55 0.43 -3.51
C GLU A 139 9.13 1.85 -3.70
N LYS A 140 8.29 2.89 -3.56
CA LYS A 140 8.73 4.29 -3.62
C LYS A 140 9.74 4.63 -2.52
N ARG A 141 9.55 4.17 -1.28
CA ARG A 141 10.44 4.47 -0.14
C ARG A 141 11.77 3.73 -0.24
N VAL A 142 11.77 2.47 -0.63
CA VAL A 142 12.99 1.69 -0.86
C VAL A 142 13.78 2.35 -1.98
N LEU A 143 13.14 2.68 -3.10
CA LEU A 143 13.81 3.30 -4.23
C LEU A 143 14.35 4.70 -3.89
N THR A 144 13.58 5.52 -3.17
CA THR A 144 14.06 6.82 -2.65
C THR A 144 15.26 6.64 -1.73
N GLY A 145 15.24 5.63 -0.86
CA GLY A 145 16.36 5.31 0.03
C GLY A 145 17.62 4.90 -0.74
N VAL A 146 17.48 4.09 -1.79
CA VAL A 146 18.62 3.70 -2.63
C VAL A 146 19.14 4.89 -3.44
N ALA A 147 18.25 5.75 -3.97
CA ALA A 147 18.66 6.97 -4.67
C ALA A 147 19.47 7.89 -3.76
N LEU A 148 19.00 8.07 -2.51
CA LEU A 148 19.66 8.91 -1.52
C LEU A 148 21.02 8.31 -1.09
N ALA A 149 21.13 6.98 -1.00
CA ALA A 149 22.40 6.31 -0.73
C ALA A 149 23.39 6.41 -1.91
N ALA A 150 22.92 6.25 -3.16
CA ALA A 150 23.74 6.35 -4.36
C ALA A 150 24.30 7.77 -4.54
N THR A 151 23.45 8.79 -4.40
CA THR A 151 23.86 10.20 -4.43
C THR A 151 24.85 10.54 -3.30
N PHE A 152 24.63 10.05 -2.07
CA PHE A 152 25.56 10.26 -0.97
C PHE A 152 26.90 9.52 -1.17
N GLY A 153 26.86 8.33 -1.76
CA GLY A 153 28.05 7.56 -2.15
C GLY A 153 28.87 8.26 -3.24
N TYR A 154 28.20 8.77 -4.28
CA TYR A 154 28.82 9.58 -5.32
C TYR A 154 29.50 10.82 -4.74
N LEU A 155 28.79 11.57 -3.89
CA LEU A 155 29.31 12.75 -3.20
C LEU A 155 30.53 12.45 -2.32
N LEU A 156 30.51 11.33 -1.58
CA LEU A 156 31.67 10.88 -0.81
C LEU A 156 32.86 10.49 -1.69
N SER A 157 32.59 9.92 -2.86
CA SER A 157 33.64 9.45 -3.79
C SER A 157 34.33 10.60 -4.54
N THR A 158 33.58 11.64 -4.92
CA THR A 158 34.12 12.78 -5.66
C THR A 158 34.69 13.86 -4.74
N GLY A 159 34.19 13.94 -3.50
CA GLY A 159 34.61 14.95 -2.51
C GLY A 159 34.22 16.39 -2.90
N ASP A 160 33.49 16.56 -4.00
CA ASP A 160 33.07 17.86 -4.53
C ASP A 160 31.57 18.08 -4.29
N ILE A 161 31.27 18.94 -3.31
CA ILE A 161 29.89 19.29 -2.93
C ILE A 161 29.22 20.20 -3.98
N GLY A 162 29.98 20.71 -4.96
CA GLY A 162 29.47 21.57 -6.03
C GLY A 162 29.01 20.85 -7.30
N ASP A 163 29.29 19.56 -7.46
CA ASP A 163 28.94 18.79 -8.67
C ASP A 163 27.46 18.39 -8.67
N MET A 164 26.60 19.40 -8.89
CA MET A 164 25.15 19.22 -8.96
C MET A 164 24.71 18.51 -10.25
N ASP A 165 25.45 18.63 -11.35
CA ASP A 165 25.12 17.98 -12.62
C ASP A 165 25.20 16.46 -12.52
N GLY A 166 26.21 15.90 -11.83
CA GLY A 166 26.31 14.45 -11.59
C GLY A 166 25.16 13.91 -10.72
N VAL A 167 24.75 14.68 -9.71
CA VAL A 167 23.62 14.35 -8.84
C VAL A 167 22.29 14.41 -9.60
N GLU A 168 22.10 15.43 -10.43
CA GLU A 168 20.87 15.62 -11.22
C GLU A 168 20.69 14.48 -12.24
N ASN A 169 21.77 14.04 -12.90
CA ASN A 169 21.72 12.88 -13.80
C ASN A 169 21.37 11.55 -13.10
N ILE A 170 21.85 11.34 -11.86
CA ILE A 170 21.49 10.16 -11.06
C ILE A 170 20.00 10.22 -10.68
N VAL A 171 19.52 11.39 -10.26
CA VAL A 171 18.12 11.59 -9.88
C VAL A 171 17.19 11.42 -11.09
N ASP A 172 17.54 11.99 -12.24
CA ASP A 172 16.75 11.90 -13.48
C ASP A 172 16.72 10.46 -14.04
N GLY A 173 17.86 9.76 -14.07
CA GLY A 173 17.89 8.36 -14.51
C GLY A 173 17.08 7.42 -13.60
N MET A 174 16.96 7.75 -12.32
CA MET A 174 16.10 7.00 -11.39
C MET A 174 14.62 7.42 -11.46
N ALA A 175 14.33 8.68 -11.81
CA ALA A 175 12.98 9.17 -12.09
C ALA A 175 12.40 8.52 -13.37
N GLU A 176 13.23 8.27 -14.38
CA GLU A 176 12.85 7.57 -15.60
C GLU A 176 12.56 6.07 -15.34
N MET A 177 13.33 5.42 -14.45
CA MET A 177 12.99 4.08 -13.96
C MET A 177 11.70 4.05 -13.12
N LEU A 178 11.43 5.08 -12.31
CA LEU A 178 10.19 5.22 -11.53
C LEU A 178 8.94 5.20 -12.42
N ASP A 179 8.99 5.87 -13.58
CA ASP A 179 7.89 5.92 -14.53
C ASP A 179 7.74 4.61 -15.32
N GLY A 180 8.86 3.94 -15.63
CA GLY A 180 8.87 2.65 -16.36
C GLY A 180 8.48 1.40 -15.53
N THR A 181 8.57 1.45 -14.20
CA THR A 181 8.22 0.31 -13.31
C THR A 181 6.72 0.01 -13.18
N VAL A 182 5.85 0.84 -13.77
CA VAL A 182 4.40 0.55 -13.84
C VAL A 182 4.09 -0.57 -14.85
N GLU A 183 4.99 -0.87 -15.80
CA GLU A 183 4.72 -1.83 -16.90
C GLU A 183 5.39 -3.21 -16.79
N ASP A 184 6.51 -3.39 -16.07
CA ASP A 184 7.21 -4.68 -16.07
C ASP A 184 7.85 -5.04 -14.72
N GLY A 185 7.67 -6.29 -14.29
CA GLY A 185 7.92 -6.78 -12.92
C GLY A 185 9.29 -6.46 -12.31
N THR A 186 9.24 -5.98 -11.07
CA THR A 186 10.24 -5.30 -10.22
C THR A 186 11.59 -5.98 -9.90
N THR A 187 11.96 -7.11 -10.52
CA THR A 187 13.21 -7.81 -10.16
C THR A 187 14.42 -7.44 -11.01
N SER A 188 14.24 -6.94 -12.24
CA SER A 188 15.36 -6.59 -13.12
C SER A 188 16.03 -5.26 -12.73
N ALA A 189 15.23 -4.24 -12.39
CA ALA A 189 15.71 -2.89 -12.08
C ALA A 189 16.50 -2.82 -10.77
N LEU A 190 16.05 -3.53 -9.71
CA LEU A 190 16.76 -3.59 -8.43
C LEU A 190 18.11 -4.32 -8.54
N ASN A 191 18.18 -5.40 -9.33
CA ASN A 191 19.43 -6.11 -9.59
C ASN A 191 20.39 -5.26 -10.45
N ALA A 192 19.89 -4.56 -11.46
CA ALA A 192 20.70 -3.65 -12.28
C ALA A 192 21.26 -2.46 -11.47
N LEU A 193 20.49 -1.95 -10.51
CA LEU A 193 20.91 -0.87 -9.61
C LEU A 193 21.97 -1.34 -8.62
N ILE A 194 21.81 -2.54 -8.05
CA ILE A 194 22.81 -3.18 -7.18
C ILE A 194 24.10 -3.43 -7.98
N ASP A 195 24.01 -3.98 -9.19
CA ASP A 195 25.18 -4.23 -10.05
C ASP A 195 25.91 -2.93 -10.42
N ASN A 196 25.18 -1.84 -10.71
CA ASN A 196 25.82 -0.53 -10.95
C ASN A 196 26.49 0.03 -9.68
N MET A 197 25.86 -0.08 -8.51
CA MET A 197 26.45 0.38 -7.24
C MET A 197 27.72 -0.40 -6.86
N PHE A 198 27.80 -1.70 -7.17
CA PHE A 198 29.00 -2.50 -6.94
C PHE A 198 30.03 -2.38 -8.07
N GLY A 199 29.61 -2.10 -9.30
CA GLY A 199 30.51 -1.83 -10.44
C GLY A 199 31.37 -0.58 -10.27
N PHE A 200 30.80 0.49 -9.68
CA PHE A 200 31.59 1.68 -9.31
C PHE A 200 32.61 1.42 -8.19
N GLY A 201 32.42 0.38 -7.37
CA GLY A 201 33.36 -0.03 -6.33
C GLY A 201 34.62 -0.70 -6.88
N GLU A 202 34.52 -1.39 -8.02
CA GLU A 202 35.64 -2.10 -8.65
C GLU A 202 36.59 -1.12 -9.37
N GLU A 203 36.06 -0.04 -9.94
CA GLU A 203 36.85 1.03 -10.56
C GLU A 203 37.59 1.90 -9.53
N ALA A 204 36.98 2.12 -8.35
CA ALA A 204 37.63 2.80 -7.22
C ALA A 204 38.74 1.96 -6.57
N ALA A 205 38.60 0.62 -6.53
CA ALA A 205 39.64 -0.28 -6.04
C ALA A 205 40.87 -0.35 -6.96
N ALA A 206 40.65 -0.21 -8.28
CA ALA A 206 41.73 -0.14 -9.27
C ALA A 206 42.50 1.20 -9.20
N ALA A 207 41.82 2.30 -8.88
CA ALA A 207 42.48 3.60 -8.67
C ALA A 207 43.32 3.65 -7.38
N GLY A 208 42.93 2.90 -6.34
CA GLY A 208 43.67 2.83 -5.07
C GLY A 208 44.97 2.00 -5.13
N THR A 209 45.06 1.03 -6.03
CA THR A 209 46.26 0.16 -6.17
C THR A 209 47.36 0.77 -7.05
N ALA A 210 47.04 1.79 -7.86
CA ALA A 210 48.03 2.51 -8.67
C ALA A 210 48.82 3.60 -7.91
N LEU A 211 48.49 3.85 -6.63
CA LEU A 211 49.15 4.85 -5.77
C LEU A 211 50.13 4.25 -4.75
N GLU A 212 50.36 2.93 -4.75
CA GLU A 212 51.34 2.26 -3.87
C GLU A 212 52.65 1.82 -4.58
N GLU A 213 52.86 2.16 -5.86
CA GLU A 213 54.09 1.81 -6.62
C GLU A 213 54.95 3.00 -7.11
N GLU A 214 54.85 4.19 -6.51
CA GLU A 214 55.87 5.26 -6.66
C GLU A 214 56.33 5.81 -5.30
#